data_AF-N9VH29-F1
#
_entry.id   AF-N9VH29-F1
#
_cell.length_a   1.000
_cell.length_b   1.000
_cell.length_c   1.000
_cell.angle_alpha   90.00
_cell.angle_beta   90.00
_cell.angle_gamma   90.00
#
_symmetry.space_group_name_H-M   'P 1'
#
loop_
_entity.id
_entity.type
_entity.pdbx_description
1 polymer ?
#
loop_
_entity_poly.entity_id
_entity_poly.type
_entity_poly.pdbx_seq_one_letter_code
_entity_poly.pdbx_strand_id
1 'polypeptide(L)'
;MLLQKQVSFIVDSKGNRQAAVVPIDIYEELMALQRALAESRPGEREIYHFSVKGAEAQGYPVGKRQSPGFMVLAGSTANGEDAASLREAVIELREELLAKGALERHEEGYRFTVDQLFNSPSLAASLVAGNNRSGLDAWHNSSGHTLKQSGFGKKE
;
A
#
# COMPACT_ATOMS: atom_id res chain seq x y z
N MET A 1 -18.19 33.17 -13.07
CA MET A 1 -18.95 33.45 -11.84
C MET A 1 -19.06 32.12 -11.11
N LEU A 2 -18.28 31.90 -10.03
CA LEU A 2 -18.42 30.68 -9.24
C LEU A 2 -19.85 30.68 -8.67
N LEU A 3 -20.69 29.72 -9.07
CA LEU A 3 -21.93 29.48 -8.33
C LEU A 3 -21.51 29.15 -6.90
N GLN A 4 -21.93 29.99 -5.95
CA GLN A 4 -21.83 29.68 -4.54
C GLN A 4 -22.61 28.36 -4.33
N LYS A 5 -21.88 27.27 -4.08
CA LYS A 5 -22.44 25.94 -3.81
C LYS A 5 -23.21 25.99 -2.48
N GLN A 6 -24.43 26.49 -2.51
CA GLN A 6 -25.28 26.67 -1.34
C GLN A 6 -26.12 25.42 -1.10
N VAL A 7 -25.99 24.86 0.10
CA VAL A 7 -26.81 23.72 0.55
C VAL A 7 -27.87 24.26 1.50
N SER A 8 -29.13 23.95 1.21
CA SER A 8 -30.26 24.28 2.06
C SER A 8 -30.69 23.05 2.86
N PHE A 9 -31.29 23.24 4.03
CA PHE A 9 -31.77 22.14 4.86
C PHE A 9 -33.28 22.25 5.06
N ILE A 10 -33.97 21.12 4.96
CA ILE A 10 -35.34 20.97 5.43
C ILE A 10 -35.26 20.63 6.91
N VAL A 11 -35.90 21.44 7.75
CA VAL A 11 -35.91 21.28 9.20
C VAL A 11 -37.29 20.89 9.72
N ASP A 12 -37.35 20.13 10.80
CA ASP A 12 -38.59 19.83 11.51
C ASP A 12 -39.06 21.03 12.35
N SER A 13 -40.22 20.90 13.00
CA SER A 13 -40.81 21.95 13.86
C SER A 13 -39.96 22.31 15.08
N LYS A 14 -38.96 21.49 15.43
CA LYS A 14 -37.99 21.73 16.50
C LYS A 14 -36.66 22.29 15.98
N GLY A 15 -36.54 22.52 14.67
CA GLY A 15 -35.34 23.02 14.02
C GLY A 15 -34.30 21.97 13.67
N ASN A 16 -34.59 20.67 13.83
CA ASN A 16 -33.64 19.61 13.47
C ASN A 16 -33.64 19.38 11.97
N ARG A 17 -32.46 19.23 11.37
CA ARG A 17 -32.29 18.98 9.93
C ARG A 17 -32.72 17.54 9.59
N GLN A 18 -33.70 17.42 8.69
CA GLN A 18 -34.25 16.14 8.22
C GLN A 18 -33.74 15.78 6.83
N ALA A 19 -33.51 16.76 5.97
CA ALA A 19 -32.97 16.56 4.63
C ALA A 19 -32.14 17.76 4.18
N ALA A 20 -31.32 17.53 3.16
CA ALA A 20 -30.59 18.58 2.46
C ALA A 20 -31.11 18.72 1.04
N VAL A 21 -31.28 19.96 0.59
CA VAL A 21 -31.53 20.32 -0.81
C VAL A 21 -30.21 20.84 -1.35
N VAL A 22 -29.64 20.09 -2.28
CA VAL A 22 -28.33 20.38 -2.88
C VAL A 22 -28.49 20.66 -4.38
N PRO A 23 -27.65 21.54 -4.94
CA PRO A 23 -27.45 21.64 -6.38
C PRO A 23 -27.14 20.28 -7.02
N ILE A 24 -27.63 20.06 -8.25
CA ILE A 24 -27.53 18.77 -8.93
C ILE A 24 -26.07 18.34 -9.16
N ASP A 25 -25.17 19.27 -9.43
CA ASP A 25 -23.74 19.02 -9.59
C ASP A 25 -23.10 18.45 -8.30
N ILE A 26 -23.51 18.94 -7.13
CA ILE A 26 -23.06 18.40 -5.85
C ILE A 26 -23.61 17.00 -5.63
N TYR A 27 -24.88 16.75 -5.98
CA TYR A 27 -25.45 15.42 -5.90
C TYR A 27 -24.66 14.43 -6.76
N GLU A 28 -24.37 14.78 -8.01
CA GLU A 28 -23.59 13.93 -8.92
C GLU A 28 -22.16 13.68 -8.39
N GLU A 29 -21.47 14.70 -7.87
CA GLU A 29 -20.16 14.55 -7.22
C GLU A 29 -20.22 13.59 -6.02
N LEU A 30 -21.25 13.72 -5.17
CA LEU A 30 -21.44 12.84 -4.01
C LEU A 30 -21.79 11.40 -4.41
N MET A 31 -22.61 11.21 -5.45
CA MET A 31 -22.95 9.88 -5.94
C MET A 31 -21.74 9.19 -6.60
N ALA A 32 -20.90 9.95 -7.32
CA ALA A 32 -19.65 9.44 -7.87
C ALA A 32 -18.70 8.98 -6.76
N LEU A 33 -18.53 9.78 -5.70
CA LEU A 33 -17.77 9.41 -4.50
C LEU A 33 -18.36 8.18 -3.81
N GLN A 34 -19.68 8.11 -3.65
CA GLN A 34 -20.35 6.97 -3.02
C GLN A 34 -20.12 5.68 -3.80
N ARG A 35 -20.16 5.71 -5.14
CA ARG A 35 -19.86 4.54 -5.99
C ARG A 35 -18.40 4.09 -5.83
N ALA A 36 -17.46 5.02 -5.90
CA ALA A 36 -16.04 4.73 -5.70
C ALA A 36 -15.75 4.11 -4.30
N LEU A 37 -16.46 4.59 -3.27
CA LEU A 37 -16.38 4.03 -1.91
C LEU A 37 -17.10 2.68 -1.77
N ALA A 38 -18.19 2.44 -2.52
CA ALA A 38 -18.91 1.18 -2.49
C ALA A 38 -18.14 0.03 -3.17
N GLU A 39 -17.28 0.36 -4.15
CA GLU A 39 -16.35 -0.58 -4.77
C GLU A 39 -15.19 -0.96 -3.83
N SER A 40 -14.87 -0.13 -2.84
CA SER A 40 -13.85 -0.43 -1.85
C SER A 40 -14.47 -1.17 -0.66
N ARG A 41 -14.36 -2.50 -0.66
CA ARG A 41 -14.88 -3.32 0.45
C ARG A 41 -14.09 -3.04 1.73
N PRO A 42 -14.73 -2.60 2.83
CA PRO A 42 -14.05 -2.43 4.11
C PRO A 42 -13.42 -3.76 4.55
N GLY A 43 -12.08 -3.81 4.57
CA GLY A 43 -11.30 -5.00 4.92
C GLY A 43 -10.53 -5.65 3.76
N GLU A 44 -10.83 -5.28 2.51
CA GLU A 44 -10.02 -5.70 1.36
C GLU A 44 -8.72 -4.88 1.37
N ARG A 45 -7.59 -5.56 1.58
CA ARG A 45 -6.28 -4.92 1.64
C ARG A 45 -5.83 -4.63 0.23
N GLU A 46 -5.62 -3.35 -0.09
CA GLU A 46 -5.06 -2.97 -1.37
C GLU A 46 -3.68 -3.60 -1.55
N ILE A 47 -3.52 -4.35 -2.66
CA ILE A 47 -2.27 -5.02 -2.99
C ILE A 47 -1.39 -4.05 -3.77
N TYR A 48 -0.14 -3.99 -3.34
CA TYR A 48 0.93 -3.28 -4.01
C TYR A 48 1.92 -4.28 -4.60
N HIS A 49 2.43 -3.93 -5.77
CA HIS A 49 3.37 -4.70 -6.55
C HIS A 49 4.71 -3.97 -6.60
N PHE A 50 5.78 -4.74 -6.62
CA PHE A 50 7.13 -4.25 -6.83
C PHE A 50 7.86 -5.21 -7.75
N SER A 51 8.41 -4.69 -8.85
CA SER A 51 9.17 -5.47 -9.83
C SER A 51 10.51 -4.79 -10.08
N VAL A 52 11.56 -5.60 -10.10
CA VAL A 52 12.92 -5.23 -10.48
C VAL A 52 13.49 -6.34 -11.36
N LYS A 53 14.64 -6.09 -11.98
CA LYS A 53 15.34 -7.14 -12.73
C LYS A 53 15.61 -8.34 -11.82
N GLY A 54 15.02 -9.49 -12.15
CA GLY A 54 15.22 -10.75 -11.42
C GLY A 54 14.35 -10.97 -10.18
N ALA A 55 13.40 -10.08 -9.87
CA ALA A 55 12.48 -10.28 -8.75
C ALA A 55 11.14 -9.55 -8.92
N GLU A 56 10.05 -10.19 -8.50
CA GLU A 56 8.70 -9.65 -8.47
C GLU A 56 8.03 -10.00 -7.14
N ALA A 57 7.52 -9.00 -6.45
CA ALA A 57 6.89 -9.18 -5.16
C ALA A 57 5.54 -8.46 -5.08
N GLN A 58 4.66 -9.00 -4.26
CA GLN A 58 3.35 -8.44 -3.98
C GLN A 58 3.12 -8.40 -2.48
N GLY A 59 2.37 -7.41 -2.02
CA GLY A 59 2.19 -7.21 -0.59
C GLY A 59 1.24 -6.09 -0.25
N TYR A 60 1.09 -5.81 1.04
CA TYR A 60 0.25 -4.72 1.52
C TYR A 60 0.82 -4.11 2.81
N PRO A 61 0.60 -2.80 3.04
CA PRO A 61 1.00 -2.15 4.26
C PRO A 61 0.18 -2.63 5.47
N VAL A 62 0.82 -2.71 6.64
CA VAL A 62 0.19 -3.17 7.89
C VAL A 62 0.37 -2.12 8.98
N GLY A 63 -0.69 -1.82 9.73
CA GLY A 63 -0.62 -0.90 10.87
C GLY A 63 -0.77 0.57 10.51
N LYS A 64 -0.05 1.45 11.22
CA LYS A 64 -0.24 2.91 11.13
C LYS A 64 0.32 3.46 9.82
N ARG A 65 -0.45 4.31 9.12
CA ARG A 65 -0.02 4.95 7.87
C ARG A 65 1.31 5.70 7.97
N GLN A 66 1.67 6.26 9.12
CA GLN A 66 2.87 7.10 9.26
C GLN A 66 4.15 6.27 9.41
N SER A 67 4.01 5.02 9.83
CA SER A 67 5.09 4.07 10.09
C SER A 67 4.57 2.66 9.84
N PRO A 68 4.17 2.33 8.59
CA PRO A 68 3.56 1.05 8.30
C PRO A 68 4.62 -0.05 8.39
N GLY A 69 4.23 -1.23 8.84
CA GLY A 69 4.89 -2.47 8.46
C GLY A 69 4.48 -2.85 7.03
N PHE A 70 4.99 -3.96 6.53
CA PHE A 70 4.64 -4.42 5.19
C PHE A 70 4.60 -5.94 5.12
N MET A 71 3.48 -6.51 4.69
CA MET A 71 3.35 -7.94 4.45
C MET A 71 3.75 -8.22 3.01
N VAL A 72 4.74 -9.08 2.80
CA VAL A 72 5.03 -9.67 1.47
C VAL A 72 4.33 -11.01 1.39
N LEU A 73 3.62 -11.26 0.31
CA LEU A 73 2.83 -12.46 0.12
C LEU A 73 3.70 -13.64 -0.33
N ALA A 74 3.31 -14.85 0.10
CA ALA A 74 3.86 -16.09 -0.42
C ALA A 74 3.79 -16.14 -1.96
N GLY A 75 4.80 -16.76 -2.58
CA GLY A 75 4.96 -16.80 -4.04
C GLY A 75 5.68 -15.57 -4.63
N SER A 76 5.85 -14.49 -3.87
CA SER A 76 6.76 -13.39 -4.25
C SER A 76 8.19 -13.89 -4.39
N THR A 77 9.00 -13.23 -5.21
CA THR A 77 10.42 -13.53 -5.40
C THR A 77 11.32 -12.39 -4.93
N ALA A 78 12.57 -12.74 -4.65
CA ALA A 78 13.63 -11.81 -4.26
C ALA A 78 14.90 -12.11 -5.04
N ASN A 79 15.69 -11.08 -5.30
CA ASN A 79 16.93 -11.20 -6.05
C ASN A 79 17.95 -12.08 -5.29
N GLY A 80 18.72 -12.87 -6.05
CA GLY A 80 19.78 -13.74 -5.54
C GLY A 80 21.09 -13.02 -5.24
N GLU A 81 21.29 -11.85 -5.85
CA GLU A 81 22.51 -11.06 -5.71
C GLU A 81 22.28 -9.83 -4.82
N ASP A 82 23.17 -9.64 -3.85
CA ASP A 82 23.19 -8.46 -3.00
C ASP A 82 24.24 -7.47 -3.52
N ALA A 83 23.85 -6.21 -3.68
CA ALA A 83 24.77 -5.13 -3.98
C ALA A 83 25.67 -4.85 -2.77
N ALA A 84 26.92 -4.46 -3.01
CA ALA A 84 27.88 -4.14 -1.95
C ALA A 84 27.43 -3.02 -0.98
N SER A 85 26.45 -2.21 -1.39
CA SER A 85 25.87 -1.14 -0.58
C SER A 85 24.68 -1.58 0.28
N LEU A 86 24.26 -2.85 0.17
CA LEU A 86 23.17 -3.39 0.96
C LEU A 86 23.58 -3.43 2.44
N ARG A 87 22.65 -3.01 3.30
CA ARG A 87 22.90 -2.97 4.75
C ARG A 87 22.99 -4.40 5.30
N GLU A 88 23.97 -4.64 6.17
CA GLU A 88 24.23 -5.93 6.82
C GLU A 88 22.97 -6.55 7.45
N ALA A 89 22.16 -5.76 8.15
CA ALA A 89 20.90 -6.21 8.73
C ALA A 89 19.90 -6.82 7.73
N VAL A 90 19.97 -6.45 6.43
CA VAL A 90 19.13 -7.05 5.39
C VAL A 90 19.67 -8.42 4.97
N ILE A 91 21.00 -8.56 4.92
CA ILE A 91 21.69 -9.81 4.64
C ILE A 91 21.40 -10.82 5.76
N GLU A 92 21.60 -10.41 7.02
CA GLU A 92 21.28 -11.24 8.18
C GLU A 92 19.81 -11.70 8.19
N LEU A 93 18.89 -10.79 7.87
CA LEU A 93 17.47 -11.13 7.77
C LEU A 93 17.20 -12.15 6.66
N ARG A 94 17.87 -12.03 5.50
CA ARG A 94 17.72 -13.01 4.40
C ARG A 94 18.15 -14.41 4.87
N GLU A 95 19.32 -14.51 5.50
CA GLU A 95 19.82 -15.77 6.04
C GLU A 95 18.89 -16.35 7.11
N GLU A 96 18.34 -15.51 7.99
CA GLU A 96 17.34 -15.93 8.98
C GLU A 96 16.07 -16.49 8.33
N LEU A 97 15.57 -15.83 7.27
CA LEU A 97 14.38 -16.28 6.55
C LEU A 97 14.64 -17.59 5.79
N LEU A 98 15.84 -17.78 5.25
CA LEU A 98 16.27 -19.05 4.64
C LEU A 98 16.34 -20.17 5.69
N ALA A 99 16.97 -19.90 6.83
CA ALA A 99 17.07 -20.87 7.92
C ALA A 99 15.69 -21.27 8.48
N LYS A 100 14.73 -20.34 8.49
CA LYS A 100 13.33 -20.58 8.90
C LYS A 100 12.48 -21.24 7.82
N GLY A 101 13.00 -21.39 6.59
CA GLY A 101 12.26 -21.88 5.44
C GLY A 101 11.16 -20.94 4.95
N ALA A 102 11.17 -19.67 5.35
CA ALA A 102 10.28 -18.62 4.87
C ALA A 102 10.72 -18.06 3.50
N LEU A 103 12.02 -18.18 3.21
CA LEU A 103 12.59 -18.08 1.88
C LEU A 103 13.15 -19.44 1.47
N GLU A 104 13.10 -19.72 0.18
CA GLU A 104 13.80 -20.85 -0.44
C GLU A 104 14.53 -20.39 -1.70
N ARG A 105 15.58 -21.11 -2.09
CA ARG A 105 16.29 -20.82 -3.32
C ARG A 105 15.42 -21.23 -4.52
N HIS A 106 15.25 -20.30 -5.46
CA HIS A 106 14.40 -20.48 -6.63
C HIS A 106 15.04 -19.80 -7.84
N GLU A 107 15.38 -20.59 -8.86
CA GLU A 107 16.09 -20.11 -10.06
C GLU A 107 17.38 -19.34 -9.72
N GLU A 108 17.52 -18.10 -10.18
CA GLU A 108 18.66 -17.23 -9.92
C GLU A 108 18.52 -16.43 -8.60
N GLY A 109 17.41 -16.60 -7.88
CA GLY A 109 17.13 -15.85 -6.65
C GLY A 109 16.44 -16.69 -5.59
N TYR A 110 15.44 -16.08 -4.95
CA TYR A 110 14.69 -16.68 -3.85
C TYR A 110 13.19 -16.51 -4.05
N ARG A 111 12.42 -17.38 -3.40
CA ARG A 111 10.96 -17.31 -3.35
C ARG A 111 10.49 -17.34 -1.91
N PHE A 112 9.49 -16.49 -1.59
CA PHE A 112 8.79 -16.53 -0.32
C PHE A 112 7.85 -17.73 -0.30
N THR A 113 8.01 -18.62 0.67
CA THR A 113 7.19 -19.83 0.85
C THR A 113 5.93 -19.55 1.66
N VAL A 114 5.96 -18.49 2.47
CA VAL A 114 4.89 -18.03 3.36
C VAL A 114 4.80 -16.51 3.32
N ASP A 115 3.66 -15.97 3.77
CA ASP A 115 3.51 -14.54 3.98
C ASP A 115 4.51 -14.07 5.05
N GLN A 116 5.30 -13.06 4.71
CA GLN A 116 6.35 -12.53 5.57
C GLN A 116 6.07 -11.08 5.96
N LEU A 117 5.91 -10.83 7.25
CA LEU A 117 5.78 -9.48 7.79
C LEU A 117 7.15 -8.83 7.98
N PHE A 118 7.30 -7.63 7.44
CA PHE A 118 8.43 -6.75 7.62
C PHE A 118 8.05 -5.56 8.51
N ASN A 119 9.02 -5.06 9.28
CA ASN A 119 8.83 -3.89 10.13
C ASN A 119 8.65 -2.57 9.34
N SER A 120 8.95 -2.58 8.04
CA SER A 120 8.78 -1.43 7.15
C SER A 120 8.75 -1.84 5.68
N PRO A 121 8.06 -1.07 4.80
CA PRO A 121 8.07 -1.28 3.36
C PRO A 121 9.47 -1.19 2.74
N SER A 122 10.35 -0.35 3.30
CA SER A 122 11.72 -0.18 2.80
C SER A 122 12.59 -1.41 3.08
N LEU A 123 12.42 -2.05 4.23
CA LEU A 123 13.12 -3.30 4.54
C LEU A 123 12.68 -4.41 3.57
N ALA A 124 11.36 -4.55 3.36
CA ALA A 124 10.82 -5.49 2.38
C ALA A 124 11.37 -5.24 0.97
N ALA A 125 11.29 -4.00 0.48
CA ALA A 125 11.79 -3.63 -0.85
C ALA A 125 13.29 -3.88 -0.99
N SER A 126 14.08 -3.61 0.04
CA SER A 126 15.54 -3.78 -0.03
C SER A 126 15.93 -5.25 -0.07
N LEU A 127 15.23 -6.10 0.69
CA LEU A 127 15.44 -7.55 0.64
C LEU A 127 15.04 -8.13 -0.72
N VAL A 128 13.88 -7.73 -1.25
CA VAL A 128 13.40 -8.15 -2.58
C VAL A 128 14.38 -7.73 -3.67
N ALA A 129 14.90 -6.50 -3.62
CA ALA A 129 15.76 -5.96 -4.67
C ALA A 129 17.24 -6.34 -4.56
N GLY A 130 17.70 -6.82 -3.40
CA GLY A 130 19.14 -7.02 -3.12
C GLY A 130 19.94 -5.71 -3.04
N ASN A 131 19.29 -4.56 -2.85
CA ASN A 131 19.95 -3.26 -2.69
C ASN A 131 19.06 -2.30 -1.90
N ASN A 132 19.61 -1.19 -1.40
CA ASN A 132 18.82 -0.23 -0.62
C ASN A 132 17.72 0.42 -1.47
N ARG A 133 16.47 0.32 -1.00
CA ARG A 133 15.29 0.88 -1.68
C ARG A 133 14.37 1.65 -0.74
N SER A 134 13.83 2.77 -1.24
CA SER A 134 12.72 3.49 -0.59
C SER A 134 11.44 2.68 -0.81
N GLY A 135 10.91 2.07 0.25
CA GLY A 135 9.67 1.31 0.14
C GLY A 135 8.48 2.19 -0.24
N LEU A 136 8.44 3.44 0.23
CA LEU A 136 7.33 4.35 -0.08
C LEU A 136 7.21 4.65 -1.58
N ASP A 137 8.32 4.55 -2.32
CA ASP A 137 8.37 4.81 -3.76
C ASP A 137 8.48 3.52 -4.61
N ALA A 138 8.83 2.38 -4.00
CA ALA A 138 9.04 1.11 -4.71
C ALA A 138 7.74 0.32 -4.97
N TRP A 139 6.78 0.39 -4.05
CA TRP A 139 5.56 -0.40 -4.09
C TRP A 139 4.42 0.40 -4.75
N HIS A 140 3.79 -0.17 -5.79
CA HIS A 140 2.76 0.48 -6.60
C HIS A 140 1.46 -0.32 -6.57
N ASN A 141 0.30 0.32 -6.40
CA ASN A 141 -0.98 -0.36 -6.54
C ASN A 141 -1.33 -0.63 -8.01
N SER A 142 -2.46 -1.29 -8.26
CA SER A 142 -2.98 -1.57 -9.61
C SER A 142 -3.24 -0.32 -10.46
N SER A 143 -3.43 0.84 -9.81
CA SER A 143 -3.63 2.14 -10.45
C SER A 143 -2.32 2.87 -10.74
N GLY A 144 -1.16 2.26 -10.43
CA GLY A 144 0.17 2.83 -10.63
C GLY A 144 0.60 3.83 -9.56
N HIS A 145 -0.18 4.03 -8.50
CA HIS A 145 0.17 4.92 -7.40
C HIS A 145 1.11 4.24 -6.41
N THR A 146 2.14 4.97 -5.98
CA THR A 146 3.04 4.49 -4.94
C THR A 146 2.38 4.49 -3.56
N LEU A 147 2.97 3.79 -2.59
CA LEU A 147 2.59 3.92 -1.17
C LEU A 147 2.61 5.38 -0.71
N LYS A 148 3.61 6.15 -1.13
CA LYS A 148 3.72 7.59 -0.81
C LYS A 148 2.50 8.36 -1.33
N GLN A 149 2.13 8.15 -2.58
CA GLN A 149 0.95 8.78 -3.20
C GLN A 149 -0.36 8.32 -2.55
N SER A 150 -0.38 7.10 -2.02
CA SER A 150 -1.51 6.52 -1.27
C SER A 150 -1.60 7.02 0.18
N GLY A 151 -0.73 7.95 0.59
CA GLY A 151 -0.76 8.60 1.90
C GLY A 151 -0.02 7.87 3.01
N PHE A 152 0.89 6.95 2.68
CA PHE A 152 1.81 6.32 3.64
C PHE A 152 3.09 7.15 3.82
N GLY A 153 3.64 7.10 5.04
CA GLY A 153 4.81 7.86 5.45
C GLY A 153 4.46 9.08 6.32
N LYS A 154 5.48 9.76 6.83
CA LYS A 154 5.29 11.01 7.58
C LYS A 154 4.74 12.07 6.63
N LYS A 155 3.69 12.79 7.05
CA LYS A 155 3.35 14.06 6.43
C LYS A 155 4.36 15.08 6.95
N GLU A 156 5.11 15.70 6.05
CA GLU A 156 5.87 16.92 6.33
C GLU A 156 4.91 18.09 6.56
#